data_AF-A0A957R0A6-F1
#
_entry.id   AF-A0A957R0A6-F1
#
_cell.length_a   1.000
_cell.length_b   1.000
_cell.length_c   1.000
_cell.angle_alpha   90.00
_cell.angle_beta   90.00
_cell.angle_gamma   90.00
#
_symmetry.space_group_name_H-M   'P 1'
#
loop_
_entity.id
_entity.type
_entity.pdbx_description
1 polymer ?
#
loop_
_entity_poly.entity_id
_entity_poly.type
_entity_poly.pdbx_seq_one_letter_code
_entity_poly.pdbx_strand_id
1 'polypeptide(L)' 'PADMLSRGLDYLRNIEQYYPHYYGQYIRHTLSAYALFVRHELGESDPAKAAALFTESGLDGMSMEGLAWIW' A
#
# COMPACT_ATOMS: atom_id res chain seq x y z
N PRO A 1 -15.22 -18.94 1.59
CA PRO A 1 -14.08 -18.43 0.77
C PRO A 1 -14.17 -16.92 0.49
N ALA A 2 -15.33 -16.42 0.02
CA ALA A 2 -15.54 -14.99 -0.24
C ALA A 2 -15.34 -14.09 1.00
N ASP A 3 -15.80 -14.52 2.17
CA ASP A 3 -15.55 -13.83 3.45
C ASP A 3 -14.07 -13.60 3.77
N MET A 4 -13.21 -14.55 3.42
CA MET A 4 -11.77 -14.43 3.68
C MET A 4 -11.15 -13.36 2.79
N LEU A 5 -11.54 -13.31 1.51
CA LEU A 5 -11.09 -12.27 0.58
C LEU A 5 -11.56 -10.88 1.02
N SER A 6 -12.83 -10.75 1.43
CA SER A 6 -13.37 -9.48 1.93
C SER A 6 -12.58 -8.97 3.15
N ARG A 7 -12.30 -9.84 4.13
CA ARG A 7 -11.49 -9.48 5.30
C ARG A 7 -10.05 -9.11 4.92
N GLY A 8 -9.48 -9.79 3.93
CA GLY A 8 -8.17 -9.45 3.38
C GLY A 8 -8.15 -8.06 2.76
N LEU A 9 -9.16 -7.71 1.96
CA LEU A 9 -9.31 -6.37 1.40
C LEU A 9 -9.45 -5.31 2.50
N ASP A 10 -10.28 -5.55 3.51
CA ASP A 10 -10.43 -4.62 4.64
C ASP A 10 -9.13 -4.44 5.42
N TYR A 11 -8.33 -5.50 5.56
CA TYR A 11 -6.99 -5.41 6.15
C TYR A 11 -6.06 -4.54 5.30
N LEU A 12 -6.02 -4.74 3.97
CA LEU A 12 -5.17 -3.98 3.06
C LEU A 12 -5.56 -2.49 2.99
N ARG A 13 -6.86 -2.17 3.09
CA ARG A 13 -7.34 -0.78 3.16
C ARG A 13 -6.77 -0.03 4.36
N ASN A 14 -6.59 -0.73 5.48
CA ASN A 14 -6.15 -0.20 6.77
C ASN A 14 -4.73 -0.62 7.14
N ILE A 15 -3.92 -1.06 6.16
CA ILE A 15 -2.64 -1.72 6.43
C ILE A 15 -1.69 -0.87 7.29
N GLU A 16 -1.76 0.45 7.15
CA GLU A 16 -0.93 1.41 7.89
C GLU A 16 -1.15 1.37 9.41
N GLN A 17 -2.33 0.93 9.86
CA GLN A 17 -2.66 0.80 11.28
C GLN A 17 -1.97 -0.42 11.93
N TYR A 18 -1.50 -1.36 11.12
CA TYR A 18 -0.92 -2.62 11.58
C TYR A 18 0.60 -2.65 11.52
N TYR A 19 1.24 -1.58 11.02
CA TYR A 19 2.68 -1.53 10.94
C TYR A 19 3.33 -1.54 12.32
N PRO A 20 4.29 -2.44 12.58
CA PRO A 20 5.06 -2.40 13.80
C PRO A 20 5.77 -1.06 13.96
N HIS A 21 5.79 -0.53 15.19
CA HIS A 21 6.37 0.79 15.48
C HIS A 21 7.85 0.92 15.08
N TYR A 22 8.59 -0.19 15.06
CA TYR A 22 10.01 -0.22 14.70
C TYR A 22 10.28 -0.19 13.19
N TYR A 23 9.25 -0.28 12.34
CA TYR A 23 9.42 -0.05 10.90
C TYR A 23 9.65 1.43 10.64
N GLY A 24 10.74 1.74 9.94
CA GLY A 24 11.01 3.08 9.43
C GLY A 24 10.07 3.45 8.28
N GLN A 25 9.99 4.75 7.98
CA GLN A 25 9.07 5.30 6.98
C GLN A 25 9.22 4.66 5.60
N TYR A 26 10.47 4.41 5.16
CA TYR A 26 10.78 3.76 3.89
C TYR A 26 10.09 2.39 3.72
N ILE A 27 10.13 1.57 4.77
CA ILE A 27 9.51 0.24 4.77
C ILE A 27 7.99 0.38 4.75
N ARG A 28 7.44 1.30 5.55
CA ARG A 28 6.00 1.57 5.61
C ARG A 28 5.44 2.01 4.27
N HIS A 29 6.12 2.95 3.60
CA HIS A 29 5.74 3.39 2.26
C HIS A 29 5.77 2.25 1.25
N THR A 30 6.82 1.42 1.28
CA THR A 30 6.95 0.26 0.39
C THR A 30 5.82 -0.74 0.59
N LEU A 31 5.44 -1.03 1.84
CA LEU A 31 4.33 -1.93 2.15
C LEU A 31 2.97 -1.34 1.76
N SER A 32 2.80 -0.02 1.91
CA SER A 32 1.57 0.67 1.50
C SER A 32 1.41 0.65 -0.02
N ALA A 33 2.50 0.82 -0.77
CA ALA A 33 2.51 0.67 -2.22
C ALA A 33 2.12 -0.76 -2.64
N TYR A 34 2.69 -1.78 -2.00
CA TYR A 34 2.31 -3.17 -2.26
C TYR A 34 0.82 -3.43 -2.00
N ALA A 35 0.29 -2.91 -0.90
CA ALA A 35 -1.12 -3.06 -0.57
C ALA A 35 -2.04 -2.41 -1.61
N LEU A 36 -1.66 -1.25 -2.16
CA LEU A 36 -2.38 -0.59 -3.25
C LEU A 36 -2.38 -1.43 -4.53
N PHE A 37 -1.23 -2.02 -4.89
CA PHE A 37 -1.13 -2.91 -6.04
C PHE A 37 -2.01 -4.16 -5.89
N VAL A 38 -1.98 -4.83 -4.74
CA VAL A 38 -2.84 -6.00 -4.51
C VAL A 38 -4.32 -5.63 -4.56
N ARG A 39 -4.71 -4.46 -4.04
CA ARG A 39 -6.09 -3.95 -4.16
C ARG A 39 -6.46 -3.67 -5.62
N HIS A 40 -5.54 -3.12 -6.43
CA HIS A 40 -5.73 -2.91 -7.87
C HIS A 40 -5.99 -4.22 -8.61
N GLU A 41 -5.17 -5.25 -8.38
CA GLU A 41 -5.32 -6.59 -8.98
C GLU A 41 -6.67 -7.25 -8.61
N LEU A 42 -7.23 -6.88 -7.46
CA LEU A 42 -8.54 -7.34 -6.99
C LEU A 42 -9.70 -6.45 -7.46
N GLY A 43 -9.44 -5.45 -8.32
CA GLY A 43 -10.44 -4.54 -8.89
C GLY A 43 -10.82 -3.36 -8.00
N GLU A 44 -10.10 -3.12 -6.91
CA GLU A 44 -10.35 -2.03 -5.96
C GLU A 44 -9.22 -0.99 -5.98
N SER A 45 -9.12 -0.26 -7.09
CA SER A 45 -8.08 0.76 -7.27
C SER A 45 -8.31 1.99 -6.41
N ASP A 46 -7.23 2.58 -5.91
CA ASP A 46 -7.25 3.79 -5.08
C ASP A 46 -6.16 4.78 -5.54
N PRO A 47 -6.33 5.41 -6.72
CA PRO A 47 -5.32 6.29 -7.32
C PRO A 47 -5.07 7.56 -6.47
N ALA A 48 -6.06 7.99 -5.69
CA ALA A 48 -5.90 9.12 -4.78
C ALA A 48 -4.90 8.78 -3.67
N LYS A 49 -5.01 7.59 -3.05
CA LYS A 49 -4.04 7.12 -2.04
C LYS A 49 -2.67 6.87 -2.65
N ALA A 50 -2.58 6.36 -3.87
CA ALA A 50 -1.31 6.20 -4.60
C ALA A 50 -0.60 7.55 -4.82
N ALA A 51 -1.33 8.57 -5.30
CA ALA A 51 -0.77 9.90 -5.53
C ALA A 51 -0.34 10.60 -4.22
N ALA A 52 -1.13 10.44 -3.14
CA ALA A 52 -0.77 10.95 -1.83
C ALA A 52 0.51 10.29 -1.30
N LEU A 53 0.60 8.95 -1.40
CA LEU A 53 1.77 8.19 -0.99
C LEU A 53 3.03 8.63 -1.76
N PHE A 54 2.93 8.82 -3.08
CA PHE A 54 4.04 9.36 -3.89
C PHE A 54 4.46 10.76 -3.46
N THR A 55 3.48 11.63 -3.16
CA THR A 55 3.74 12.99 -2.70
C THR A 55 4.48 13.01 -1.36
N GLU A 56 4.16 12.08 -0.46
CA GLU A 56 4.81 11.93 0.84
C GLU A 56 6.19 11.27 0.76
N SER A 57 6.38 10.26 -0.10
CA SER A 57 7.62 9.52 -0.20
C SER A 57 8.66 10.19 -1.10
N GLY A 58 8.24 10.84 -2.17
CA GLY A 58 9.12 11.17 -3.29
C GLY A 58 9.74 9.92 -3.93
N LEU A 59 10.79 10.13 -4.73
CA LEU A 59 11.45 9.05 -5.48
C LEU A 59 12.33 8.14 -4.61
N ASP A 60 12.97 8.69 -3.57
CA ASP A 60 13.90 7.92 -2.72
C ASP A 60 13.25 7.43 -1.41
N GLY A 61 11.98 7.77 -1.16
CA GLY A 61 11.28 7.46 0.10
C GLY A 61 10.62 6.08 0.15
N MET A 62 10.80 5.24 -0.87
CA MET A 62 10.38 3.84 -0.89
C MET A 62 11.22 3.03 -1.89
N SER A 63 11.02 1.71 -1.93
CA SER A 63 11.67 0.85 -2.93
C SER A 63 11.28 1.19 -4.36
N MET A 64 12.15 0.84 -5.30
CA MET A 64 11.88 0.98 -6.73
C MET A 64 10.66 0.16 -7.16
N GLU A 65 10.47 -1.04 -6.62
CA GLU A 65 9.25 -1.82 -6.85
C GLU A 65 8.02 -1.12 -6.27
N GLY A 66 8.15 -0.47 -5.11
CA GLY A 66 7.11 0.36 -4.50
C GLY A 66 6.63 1.47 -5.44
N LEU A 67 7.55 2.16 -6.09
CA LEU A 67 7.21 3.16 -7.11
C LEU A 67 6.48 2.53 -8.30
N ALA A 68 6.88 1.32 -8.74
CA ALA A 68 6.22 0.64 -9.85
C ALA A 68 4.78 0.19 -9.51
N TRP A 69 4.51 -0.13 -8.24
CA TRP A 69 3.19 -0.61 -7.78
C TRP A 69 2.10 0.47 -7.68
N ILE A 70 2.49 1.75 -7.64
CA ILE A 70 1.57 2.89 -7.53
C ILE A 70 1.22 3.53 -8.88
N TRP A 71 1.72 2.97 -9.99
CA TRP A 71 1.45 3.36 -11.37
C TRP A 71 0.69 2.27 -12.12
#